data_AF-A0A075G4V5-F1
#
_entry.id   AF-A0A075G4V5-F1
#
_cell.length_a   1.000
_cell.length_b   1.000
_cell.length_c   1.000
_cell.angle_alpha   90.00
_cell.angle_beta   90.00
_cell.angle_gamma   90.00
#
_symmetry.space_group_name_H-M   'P 1'
#
loop_
_entity.id
_entity.type
_entity.pdbx_description
1 polymer ?
#
loop_
_entity_poly.entity_id
_entity_poly.type
_entity_poly.pdbx_seq_one_letter_code
_entity_poly.pdbx_strand_id
1 'polypeptide(L)'
;MVTIIKTKDEEHQRNITKYRNSQNAIKGKDYVSLEDYHIAIHSMLQRVGYFYEHQQGSWLNLPSSVKAKFNGDETYNKYLSDKKEKCRIKDDTAIASMVSYFEQRPNDVYGGIGKYLPKGAKYETVFDDELECDYRYFLFPHLIREYAKNELGYDRSNTQNRYKKYAQNLFVAVTARIIHKNILGKNDDFKKDVLELEKMIQNIGLFTKILKTTDRVVTKFLEDSKVEEKIDEANTAHNFFSNQVYGKSMLEVIDSKIRQEQEEIDYIKKQFLVYNQTILKNGRRPAKKLLAGGLQWPDILPLIYKKTSI
;
A
#
# COMPACT_ATOMS: atom_id res chain seq x y z
N MET A 1 32.06 20.84 -1.01
CA MET A 1 30.96 21.71 -0.53
C MET A 1 30.23 20.97 0.59
N VAL A 2 30.31 21.46 1.82
CA VAL A 2 29.59 20.92 2.98
C VAL A 2 28.26 21.67 3.08
N THR A 3 27.14 20.99 2.84
CA THR A 3 25.82 21.61 3.02
C THR A 3 25.42 21.49 4.49
N ILE A 4 25.57 22.60 5.22
CA ILE A 4 25.14 22.72 6.62
C ILE A 4 23.61 22.92 6.62
N ILE A 5 22.86 21.96 7.16
CA ILE A 5 21.44 22.17 7.46
C ILE A 5 21.35 23.11 8.66
N LYS A 6 20.71 24.28 8.50
CA LYS A 6 20.29 25.12 9.63
C LYS A 6 18.99 24.57 10.20
N THR A 7 19.09 23.74 11.22
CA THR A 7 17.98 23.39 12.12
C THR A 7 18.21 24.11 13.45
N LYS A 8 17.14 24.42 14.20
CA LYS A 8 17.24 25.03 15.53
C LYS A 8 17.69 24.03 16.62
N ASP A 9 17.77 22.74 16.29
CA ASP A 9 18.12 21.67 17.21
C ASP A 9 19.49 21.06 16.85
N GLU A 10 20.53 21.49 17.57
CA GLU A 10 21.91 21.00 17.42
C GLU A 10 22.08 19.53 17.80
N GLU A 11 21.26 19.00 18.71
CA GLU A 11 21.34 17.60 19.15
C GLU A 11 20.80 16.69 18.05
N HIS A 12 19.70 17.09 17.42
CA HIS A 12 19.12 16.41 16.27
C HIS A 12 20.07 16.41 15.05
N GLN A 13 20.77 17.52 14.79
CA GLN A 13 21.79 17.60 13.74
C GLN A 13 22.98 16.67 14.00
N ARG A 14 23.46 16.59 15.24
CA ARG A 14 24.52 15.65 15.64
C ARG A 14 24.08 14.20 15.50
N ASN A 15 22.82 13.90 15.82
CA ASN A 15 22.27 12.55 15.66
C ASN A 15 22.19 12.14 14.19
N ILE A 16 21.74 13.00 13.27
CA ILE A 16 21.78 12.71 11.82
C ILE A 16 23.21 12.44 11.33
N THR A 17 24.17 13.23 11.82
CA THR A 17 25.59 13.13 11.44
C THR A 17 26.24 11.88 12.02
N LYS A 18 25.85 11.43 13.22
CA LYS A 18 26.39 10.25 13.91
C LYS A 18 26.13 8.94 13.17
N TYR A 19 25.06 8.85 12.37
CA TYR A 19 24.70 7.64 11.64
C TYR A 19 25.27 7.58 10.20
N ARG A 20 26.14 8.52 9.79
CA ARG A 20 26.70 8.55 8.42
C ARG A 20 28.20 8.89 8.41
N ASN A 21 28.97 8.20 7.58
CA ASN A 21 30.36 8.56 7.28
C ASN A 21 30.40 9.98 6.66
N SER A 22 31.25 10.85 7.23
CA SER A 22 31.34 12.31 7.02
C SER A 22 31.65 12.79 5.60
N GLN A 23 31.69 11.91 4.60
CA GLN A 23 32.11 12.20 3.23
C GLN A 23 30.98 12.29 2.20
N ASN A 24 29.74 11.89 2.53
CA ASN A 24 28.64 11.84 1.55
C ASN A 24 27.66 13.02 1.69
N ALA A 25 27.32 13.67 0.58
CA ALA A 25 26.30 14.73 0.52
C ALA A 25 24.92 14.25 1.05
N ILE A 26 24.21 15.15 1.74
CA ILE A 26 22.85 14.97 2.28
C ILE A 26 21.88 14.76 1.12
N LYS A 27 21.08 13.68 1.16
CA LYS A 27 20.12 13.30 0.10
C LYS A 27 18.67 13.47 0.58
N GLY A 28 17.70 13.43 -0.33
CA GLY A 28 16.25 13.54 -0.03
C GLY A 28 15.76 12.73 1.16
N LYS A 29 16.30 11.52 1.38
CA LYS A 29 15.97 10.64 2.52
C LYS A 29 16.35 11.22 3.88
N ASP A 30 17.44 11.99 3.96
CA ASP A 30 17.89 12.62 5.21
C ASP A 30 16.96 13.78 5.61
N TYR A 31 16.18 14.32 4.65
CA TYR A 31 15.16 15.31 4.96
C TYR A 31 13.86 14.68 5.46
N VAL A 32 13.54 13.42 5.09
CA VAL A 32 12.35 12.72 5.62
C VAL A 32 12.39 12.68 7.15
N SER A 33 13.58 12.47 7.74
CA SER A 33 13.77 12.50 9.19
C SER A 33 13.64 13.86 9.86
N LEU A 34 13.55 14.94 9.08
CA LEU A 34 13.41 16.30 9.57
C LEU A 34 11.98 16.82 9.47
N GLU A 35 11.09 16.12 8.77
CA GLU A 35 9.70 16.52 8.62
C GLU A 35 8.84 16.01 9.79
N ASP A 36 8.18 16.93 10.49
CA ASP A 36 7.31 16.63 11.63
C ASP A 36 6.24 15.60 11.28
N TYR A 37 5.71 15.66 10.06
CA TYR A 37 4.76 14.68 9.55
C TYR A 37 5.31 13.25 9.60
N HIS A 38 6.53 13.03 9.09
CA HIS A 38 7.13 11.69 9.07
C HIS A 38 7.56 11.21 10.46
N ILE A 39 7.94 12.13 11.36
CA ILE A 39 8.21 11.82 12.78
C ILE A 39 6.92 11.38 13.49
N ALA A 40 5.79 12.04 13.22
CA ALA A 40 4.49 11.66 13.76
C ALA A 40 4.05 10.28 13.24
N ILE A 41 4.19 10.02 11.93
CA ILE A 41 3.92 8.71 11.32
C ILE A 41 4.78 7.61 11.94
N HIS A 42 6.07 7.87 12.18
CA HIS A 42 6.96 6.94 12.89
C HIS A 42 6.40 6.57 14.27
N SER A 43 6.02 7.58 15.04
CA SER A 43 5.47 7.41 16.40
C SER A 43 4.17 6.60 16.39
N MET A 44 3.29 6.83 15.41
CA MET A 44 2.04 6.08 15.26
C MET A 44 2.30 4.61 14.86
N LEU A 45 3.18 4.36 13.89
CA LEU A 45 3.56 3.00 13.47
C LEU A 45 4.23 2.22 14.60
N GLN A 46 5.08 2.89 15.38
CA GLN A 46 5.72 2.26 16.54
C GLN A 46 4.70 1.77 17.56
N ARG A 47 3.62 2.52 17.81
CA ARG A 47 2.54 2.12 18.74
C ARG A 47 1.81 0.86 18.29
N VAL A 48 1.71 0.63 16.97
CA VAL A 48 1.12 -0.59 16.39
C VAL A 48 2.16 -1.64 16.03
N GLY A 49 3.40 -1.50 16.52
CA GLY A 49 4.44 -2.52 16.45
C GLY A 49 5.26 -2.55 15.16
N TYR A 50 5.18 -1.51 14.32
CA TYR A 50 5.96 -1.38 13.08
C TYR A 50 7.06 -0.33 13.21
N PHE A 51 8.21 -0.58 12.58
CA PHE A 51 9.32 0.37 12.54
C PHE A 51 9.34 1.12 11.21
N TYR A 52 9.04 2.41 11.24
CA TYR A 52 9.17 3.28 10.07
C TYR A 52 10.60 3.81 9.96
N GLU A 53 11.37 3.27 9.02
CA GLU A 53 12.74 3.71 8.76
C GLU A 53 12.73 4.97 7.89
N HIS A 54 12.43 6.11 8.52
CA HIS A 54 12.54 7.44 7.91
C HIS A 54 13.96 8.03 7.97
N GLN A 55 14.85 7.40 8.73
CA GLN A 55 16.27 7.69 8.75
C GLN A 55 17.03 6.45 8.26
N GLN A 56 17.76 6.61 7.16
CA GLN A 56 18.47 5.49 6.53
C GLN A 56 19.46 4.83 7.51
N GLY A 57 19.35 3.51 7.68
CA GLY A 57 20.26 2.73 8.52
C GLY A 57 19.88 2.71 10.01
N SER A 58 18.87 3.46 10.42
CA SER A 58 18.40 3.47 11.82
C SER A 58 18.01 2.08 12.31
N TRP A 59 17.31 1.29 11.48
CA TRP A 59 16.98 -0.10 11.81
C TRP A 59 18.24 -0.93 12.08
N LEU A 60 19.25 -0.86 11.22
CA LEU A 60 20.45 -1.70 11.34
C LEU A 60 21.17 -1.42 12.67
N ASN A 61 21.19 -0.16 13.10
CA ASN A 61 21.84 0.31 14.32
C ASN A 61 21.04 0.04 15.60
N LEU A 62 19.79 -0.45 15.52
CA LEU A 62 19.03 -0.83 16.70
C LEU A 62 19.58 -2.14 17.32
N PRO A 63 19.71 -2.20 18.67
CA PRO A 63 19.99 -3.45 19.36
C PRO A 63 18.94 -4.51 19.06
N SER A 64 19.34 -5.79 19.03
CA SER A 64 18.41 -6.91 18.78
C SER A 64 17.24 -6.96 19.77
N SER A 65 17.47 -6.58 21.03
CA SER A 65 16.44 -6.48 22.06
C SER A 65 15.37 -5.41 21.77
N VAL A 66 15.75 -4.34 21.05
CA VAL A 66 14.81 -3.30 20.61
C VAL A 66 14.09 -3.74 19.35
N LYS A 67 14.81 -4.34 18.38
CA LYS A 67 14.20 -4.93 17.17
C LYS A 67 13.09 -5.93 17.51
N ALA A 68 13.31 -6.76 18.53
CA ALA A 68 12.34 -7.75 19.00
C ALA A 68 11.04 -7.16 19.58
N LYS A 69 10.98 -5.85 19.84
CA LYS A 69 9.74 -5.18 20.27
C LYS A 69 8.81 -4.89 19.08
N PHE A 70 9.32 -4.89 17.85
CA PHE A 70 8.54 -4.64 16.65
C PHE A 70 7.90 -5.93 16.15
N ASN A 71 6.76 -6.30 16.76
CA ASN A 71 6.03 -7.51 16.45
C ASN A 71 4.83 -7.29 15.51
N GLY A 72 4.53 -6.04 15.16
CA GLY A 72 3.38 -5.66 14.33
C GLY A 72 2.03 -6.05 14.92
N ASP A 73 0.97 -5.84 14.14
CA ASP A 73 -0.37 -6.31 14.45
C ASP A 73 -0.58 -7.72 13.86
N GLU A 74 -1.20 -8.61 14.63
CA GLU A 74 -1.42 -10.01 14.22
C GLU A 74 -2.25 -10.14 12.94
N THR A 75 -3.21 -9.22 12.73
CA THR A 75 -4.06 -9.19 11.54
C THR A 75 -3.25 -8.74 10.34
N TYR A 76 -2.56 -7.60 10.44
CA TYR A 76 -1.79 -7.04 9.33
C TYR A 76 -0.56 -7.88 8.95
N ASN A 77 0.05 -8.57 9.91
CA ASN A 77 1.19 -9.45 9.67
C ASN A 77 0.87 -10.61 8.72
N LYS A 78 -0.41 -10.96 8.51
CA LYS A 78 -0.83 -11.99 7.55
C LYS A 78 -0.59 -11.60 6.09
N TYR A 79 -0.26 -10.33 5.82
CA TYR A 79 0.12 -9.85 4.49
C TYR A 79 1.63 -9.76 4.29
N LEU A 80 2.41 -10.03 5.33
CA LEU A 80 3.86 -9.87 5.33
C LEU A 80 4.53 -11.24 5.30
N SER A 81 5.73 -11.30 4.73
CA SER A 81 6.55 -12.52 4.76
C SER A 81 6.98 -12.88 6.18
N ASP A 82 7.37 -14.14 6.42
CA ASP A 82 7.94 -14.59 7.70
C ASP A 82 9.40 -14.18 7.93
N LYS A 83 9.92 -13.22 7.17
CA LYS A 83 11.27 -12.70 7.33
C LYS A 83 11.41 -11.94 8.66
N LYS A 84 12.60 -12.01 9.25
CA LYS A 84 12.93 -11.34 10.53
C LYS A 84 12.67 -9.82 10.51
N GLU A 85 12.78 -9.17 9.36
CA GLU A 85 12.58 -7.73 9.20
C GLU A 85 11.19 -7.36 8.67
N LYS A 86 10.19 -8.25 8.79
CA LYS A 86 8.85 -8.00 8.23
C LYS A 86 8.17 -6.73 8.76
N CYS A 87 8.44 -6.34 10.00
CA CYS A 87 7.86 -5.15 10.62
C CYS A 87 8.62 -3.85 10.29
N ARG A 88 9.67 -3.91 9.46
CA ARG A 88 10.44 -2.73 9.03
C ARG A 88 9.85 -2.17 7.73
N ILE A 89 9.41 -0.92 7.79
CA ILE A 89 8.81 -0.18 6.68
C ILE A 89 9.78 0.93 6.27
N LYS A 90 10.34 0.85 5.06
CA LYS A 90 11.25 1.89 4.55
C LYS A 90 10.46 3.05 3.95
N ASP A 91 10.86 4.27 4.28
CA ASP A 91 10.28 5.52 3.77
C ASP A 91 10.05 5.54 2.26
N ASP A 92 11.08 5.25 1.48
CA ASP A 92 11.02 5.30 0.02
C ASP A 92 9.97 4.36 -0.55
N THR A 93 9.90 3.12 -0.05
CA THR A 93 8.89 2.14 -0.45
C THR A 93 7.50 2.47 0.06
N ALA A 94 7.38 3.08 1.25
CA ALA A 94 6.11 3.44 1.84
C ALA A 94 5.49 4.63 1.11
N ILE A 95 6.28 5.68 0.86
CA ILE A 95 5.89 6.84 0.05
C ILE A 95 5.56 6.39 -1.38
N ALA A 96 6.38 5.52 -1.99
CA ALA A 96 6.09 4.95 -3.30
C ALA A 96 4.73 4.24 -3.35
N SER A 97 4.42 3.45 -2.32
CA SER A 97 3.16 2.72 -2.24
C SER A 97 1.98 3.67 -1.99
N MET A 98 2.15 4.65 -1.11
CA MET A 98 1.15 5.69 -0.80
C MET A 98 0.79 6.49 -2.06
N VAL A 99 1.79 7.02 -2.77
CA VAL A 99 1.60 7.78 -4.02
C VAL A 99 0.97 6.90 -5.11
N SER A 100 1.35 5.62 -5.20
CA SER A 100 0.74 4.71 -6.18
C SER A 100 -0.73 4.43 -5.85
N TYR A 101 -1.06 4.27 -4.56
CA TYR A 101 -2.40 3.92 -4.11
C TYR A 101 -3.34 5.13 -4.11
N PHE A 102 -3.03 6.18 -3.34
CA PHE A 102 -3.92 7.31 -3.08
C PHE A 102 -3.84 8.37 -4.19
N GLU A 103 -2.64 8.72 -4.65
CA GLU A 103 -2.49 9.70 -5.73
C GLU A 103 -2.71 9.12 -7.13
N GLN A 104 -2.77 7.78 -7.24
CA GLN A 104 -2.91 7.07 -8.52
C GLN A 104 -1.81 7.45 -9.52
N ARG A 105 -0.56 7.57 -9.05
CA ARG A 105 0.61 7.96 -9.86
C ARG A 105 1.75 6.93 -9.84
N PRO A 106 1.49 5.64 -10.18
CA PRO A 106 2.54 4.62 -10.15
C PRO A 106 3.66 4.88 -11.18
N ASN A 107 3.33 5.44 -12.36
CA ASN A 107 4.30 5.80 -13.40
C ASN A 107 5.31 6.84 -12.91
N ASP A 108 4.83 7.84 -12.16
CA ASP A 108 5.70 8.85 -11.58
C ASP A 108 6.70 8.22 -10.60
N VAL A 109 6.25 7.29 -9.75
CA VAL A 109 7.11 6.57 -8.81
C VAL A 109 8.18 5.77 -9.54
N TYR A 110 7.84 5.10 -10.64
CA TYR A 110 8.80 4.37 -11.48
C TYR A 110 9.84 5.30 -12.13
N GLY A 111 9.45 6.51 -12.52
CA GLY A 111 10.36 7.55 -13.02
C GLY A 111 11.28 8.16 -11.97
N GLY A 112 11.08 7.84 -10.68
CA GLY A 112 11.98 8.22 -9.59
C GLY A 112 11.23 8.78 -8.40
N ILE A 113 11.37 8.12 -7.25
CA ILE A 113 10.69 8.51 -6.00
C ILE A 113 11.19 9.83 -5.40
N GLY A 114 12.39 10.29 -5.79
CA GLY A 114 13.02 11.48 -5.23
C GLY A 114 12.18 12.77 -5.33
N LYS A 115 11.28 12.85 -6.30
CA LYS A 115 10.35 13.99 -6.44
C LYS A 115 9.26 14.05 -5.36
N TYR A 116 9.00 12.94 -4.67
CA TYR A 116 8.08 12.83 -3.54
C TYR A 116 8.79 12.61 -2.20
N LEU A 117 10.11 12.78 -2.15
CA LEU A 117 10.83 12.95 -0.89
C LEU A 117 10.89 14.45 -0.56
N PRO A 118 11.13 14.85 0.70
CA PRO A 118 11.15 16.26 1.05
C PRO A 118 12.16 17.05 0.22
N LYS A 119 11.79 18.29 -0.11
CA LYS A 119 12.44 19.15 -1.14
C LYS A 119 12.32 18.66 -2.58
N GLY A 120 11.66 17.53 -2.81
CA GLY A 120 11.31 17.06 -4.14
C GLY A 120 10.21 17.93 -4.75
N ALA A 121 10.26 18.12 -6.08
CA ALA A 121 9.37 19.04 -6.79
C ALA A 121 7.87 18.71 -6.70
N LYS A 122 7.49 17.51 -6.23
CA LYS A 122 6.11 17.06 -6.05
C LYS A 122 5.77 16.75 -4.58
N TYR A 123 6.68 17.00 -3.62
CA TYR A 123 6.47 16.65 -2.22
C TYR A 123 5.23 17.36 -1.63
N GLU A 124 5.21 18.69 -1.72
CA GLU A 124 4.12 19.55 -1.24
C GLU A 124 2.80 19.32 -1.99
N THR A 125 2.80 18.60 -3.12
CA THR A 125 1.56 18.24 -3.84
C THR A 125 0.88 17.00 -3.28
N VAL A 126 1.53 16.32 -2.34
CA VAL A 126 1.06 15.08 -1.72
C VAL A 126 1.01 15.23 -0.20
N PHE A 127 2.01 15.88 0.38
CA PHE A 127 2.15 16.14 1.81
C PHE A 127 1.87 17.62 2.08
N ASP A 128 0.64 18.04 1.82
CA ASP A 128 0.15 19.39 2.11
C ASP A 128 -0.50 19.47 3.50
N ASP A 129 -0.92 20.67 3.88
CA ASP A 129 -1.59 20.94 5.16
C ASP A 129 -2.99 20.27 5.26
N GLU A 130 -3.55 19.78 4.14
CA GLU A 130 -4.85 19.09 4.11
C GLU A 130 -4.70 17.57 4.37
N LEU A 131 -3.51 17.01 4.20
CA LEU A 131 -3.26 15.59 4.45
C LEU A 131 -3.36 15.27 5.95
N GLU A 132 -4.34 14.45 6.30
CA GLU A 132 -4.46 13.93 7.66
C GLU A 132 -3.22 13.12 8.05
N CYS A 133 -2.68 13.39 9.24
CA CYS A 133 -1.56 12.63 9.78
C CYS A 133 -2.03 11.26 10.30
N ASP A 134 -2.04 10.27 9.41
CA ASP A 134 -2.49 8.91 9.69
C ASP A 134 -1.52 7.85 9.13
N TYR A 135 -1.03 6.97 10.01
CA TYR A 135 -0.13 5.88 9.62
C TYR A 135 -0.72 4.92 8.58
N ARG A 136 -2.05 4.83 8.51
CA ARG A 136 -2.77 3.92 7.59
C ARG A 136 -2.52 4.28 6.12
N TYR A 137 -2.22 5.55 5.81
CA TYR A 137 -1.80 5.97 4.46
C TYR A 137 -0.50 5.29 3.99
N PHE A 138 0.34 4.85 4.92
CA PHE A 138 1.59 4.17 4.63
C PHE A 138 1.49 2.67 4.84
N LEU A 139 0.88 2.24 5.95
CA LEU A 139 0.80 0.84 6.29
C LEU A 139 -0.02 0.06 5.24
N PHE A 140 -1.22 0.53 4.90
CA PHE A 140 -2.11 -0.26 4.05
C PHE A 140 -1.57 -0.49 2.63
N PRO A 141 -1.06 0.53 1.91
CA PRO A 141 -0.39 0.30 0.64
C PRO A 141 0.85 -0.58 0.77
N HIS A 142 1.60 -0.47 1.88
CA HIS A 142 2.75 -1.31 2.13
C HIS A 142 2.37 -2.80 2.27
N LEU A 143 1.29 -3.11 3.02
CA LEU A 143 0.77 -4.48 3.15
C LEU A 143 0.38 -5.08 1.80
N ILE A 144 -0.34 -4.30 0.97
CA ILE A 144 -0.74 -4.71 -0.39
C ILE A 144 0.51 -5.04 -1.23
N ARG A 145 1.51 -4.17 -1.19
CA ARG A 145 2.75 -4.31 -1.95
C ARG A 145 3.56 -5.53 -1.50
N GLU A 146 3.70 -5.74 -0.19
CA GLU A 146 4.44 -6.89 0.34
C GLU A 146 3.71 -8.21 0.07
N TYR A 147 2.38 -8.25 0.13
CA TYR A 147 1.63 -9.43 -0.28
C TYR A 147 1.86 -9.76 -1.75
N ALA A 148 1.79 -8.76 -2.64
CA ALA A 148 2.06 -8.95 -4.06
C ALA A 148 3.46 -9.53 -4.31
N LYS A 149 4.46 -8.95 -3.63
CA LYS A 149 5.85 -9.38 -3.76
C LYS A 149 6.06 -10.82 -3.29
N ASN A 150 5.57 -11.17 -2.11
CA ASN A 150 5.92 -12.42 -1.44
C ASN A 150 4.98 -13.58 -1.80
N GLU A 151 3.70 -13.31 -2.12
CA GLU A 151 2.69 -14.35 -2.35
C GLU A 151 2.27 -14.47 -3.83
N LEU A 152 2.42 -13.40 -4.63
CA LEU A 152 1.90 -13.33 -6.00
C LEU A 152 3.00 -13.19 -7.07
N GLY A 153 4.27 -13.26 -6.65
CA GLY A 153 5.41 -13.28 -7.56
C GLY A 153 5.73 -11.92 -8.19
N TYR A 154 5.45 -10.79 -7.53
CA TYR A 154 5.88 -9.47 -8.01
C TYR A 154 7.33 -9.14 -7.62
N ASP A 155 8.15 -10.15 -7.32
CA ASP A 155 9.57 -9.99 -7.01
C ASP A 155 10.47 -10.31 -8.21
N ARG A 156 11.74 -9.91 -8.14
CA ARG A 156 12.76 -10.15 -9.17
C ARG A 156 13.04 -11.63 -9.44
N SER A 157 12.69 -12.51 -8.50
CA SER A 157 12.84 -13.96 -8.63
C SER A 157 11.79 -14.61 -9.55
N ASN A 158 10.72 -13.90 -9.92
CA ASN A 158 9.71 -14.46 -10.80
C ASN A 158 10.23 -14.59 -12.24
N THR A 159 10.23 -15.81 -12.75
CA THR A 159 10.63 -16.18 -14.11
C THR A 159 9.45 -16.50 -15.04
N GLN A 160 8.23 -16.65 -14.50
CA GLN A 160 7.05 -17.07 -15.27
C GLN A 160 6.43 -15.92 -16.08
N ASN A 161 6.34 -14.72 -15.50
CA ASN A 161 5.87 -13.54 -16.21
C ASN A 161 6.98 -12.48 -16.25
N ARG A 162 7.46 -12.17 -17.47
CA ARG A 162 8.62 -11.29 -17.70
C ARG A 162 8.46 -9.87 -17.12
N TYR A 163 7.23 -9.40 -16.92
CA TYR A 163 6.92 -8.04 -16.49
C TYR A 163 6.41 -7.90 -15.06
N LYS A 164 5.89 -8.97 -14.43
CA LYS A 164 5.38 -8.90 -13.04
C LYS A 164 6.39 -8.31 -12.05
N LYS A 165 7.68 -8.62 -12.22
CA LYS A 165 8.77 -8.08 -11.39
C LYS A 165 8.89 -6.55 -11.40
N TYR A 166 8.34 -5.88 -12.41
CA TYR A 166 8.31 -4.43 -12.51
C TYR A 166 6.98 -3.84 -12.02
N ALA A 167 5.92 -4.64 -11.92
CA ALA A 167 4.54 -4.16 -11.76
C ALA A 167 4.08 -3.96 -10.30
N GLN A 168 4.98 -3.90 -9.32
CA GLN A 168 4.60 -3.76 -7.90
C GLN A 168 3.73 -2.51 -7.62
N ASN A 169 4.15 -1.34 -8.07
CA ASN A 169 3.40 -0.10 -7.84
C ASN A 169 2.13 -0.04 -8.70
N LEU A 170 2.18 -0.62 -9.91
CA LEU A 170 0.98 -0.81 -10.73
C LEU A 170 -0.06 -1.67 -10.01
N PHE A 171 0.35 -2.79 -9.40
CA PHE A 171 -0.52 -3.66 -8.63
C PHE A 171 -1.18 -2.91 -7.46
N VAL A 172 -0.40 -2.11 -6.73
CA VAL A 172 -0.92 -1.24 -5.65
C VAL A 172 -1.97 -0.27 -6.20
N ALA A 173 -1.69 0.41 -7.32
CA ALA A 173 -2.60 1.36 -7.94
C ALA A 173 -3.89 0.70 -8.47
N VAL A 174 -3.79 -0.47 -9.11
CA VAL A 174 -4.95 -1.24 -9.60
C VAL A 174 -5.80 -1.76 -8.43
N THR A 175 -5.17 -2.17 -7.32
CA THR A 175 -5.90 -2.56 -6.10
C THR A 175 -6.76 -1.41 -5.59
N ALA A 176 -6.23 -0.17 -5.55
CA ALA A 176 -7.02 1.01 -5.21
C ALA A 176 -8.20 1.21 -6.17
N ARG A 177 -8.00 1.09 -7.49
CA ARG A 177 -9.13 1.22 -8.45
C ARG A 177 -10.23 0.19 -8.21
N ILE A 178 -9.87 -1.06 -7.96
CA ILE A 178 -10.85 -2.12 -7.65
C ILE A 178 -11.62 -1.76 -6.38
N ILE A 179 -10.91 -1.36 -5.32
CA ILE A 179 -11.53 -1.01 -4.03
C ILE A 179 -12.41 0.22 -4.15
N HIS A 180 -11.85 1.37 -4.52
CA HIS A 180 -12.58 2.64 -4.44
C HIS A 180 -13.64 2.73 -5.54
N LYS A 181 -13.28 2.47 -6.80
CA LYS A 181 -14.19 2.69 -7.91
C LYS A 181 -15.24 1.61 -8.08
N ASN A 182 -14.90 0.35 -7.80
CA ASN A 182 -15.77 -0.78 -8.14
C ASN A 182 -16.47 -1.37 -6.91
N ILE A 183 -15.75 -1.54 -5.79
CA ILE A 183 -16.34 -2.06 -4.55
C ILE A 183 -17.07 -0.96 -3.78
N LEU A 184 -16.41 0.16 -3.48
CA LEU A 184 -17.00 1.28 -2.75
C LEU A 184 -17.90 2.16 -3.63
N GLY A 185 -17.65 2.19 -4.95
CA GLY A 185 -18.40 3.02 -5.90
C GLY A 185 -18.06 4.52 -5.81
N LYS A 186 -16.86 4.85 -5.32
CA LYS A 186 -16.36 6.22 -5.16
C LYS A 186 -15.31 6.52 -6.23
N ASN A 187 -15.43 7.65 -6.90
CA ASN A 187 -14.49 8.10 -7.94
C ASN A 187 -13.65 9.32 -7.52
N ASP A 188 -13.80 9.76 -6.27
CA ASP A 188 -13.20 10.97 -5.73
C ASP A 188 -11.85 10.66 -5.04
N ASP A 189 -11.41 11.57 -4.16
CA ASP A 189 -10.21 11.45 -3.34
C ASP A 189 -10.24 10.19 -2.46
N PHE A 190 -9.40 9.21 -2.82
CA PHE A 190 -9.29 7.92 -2.14
C PHE A 190 -8.82 8.05 -0.68
N LYS A 191 -8.21 9.18 -0.30
CA LYS A 191 -7.76 9.41 1.07
C LYS A 191 -8.93 9.42 2.07
N LYS A 192 -10.13 9.80 1.62
CA LYS A 192 -11.33 9.88 2.48
C LYS A 192 -11.91 8.51 2.89
N ASP A 193 -11.35 7.41 2.38
CA ASP A 193 -11.88 6.06 2.54
C ASP A 193 -11.02 5.18 3.47
N VAL A 194 -10.09 5.75 4.22
CA VAL A 194 -9.15 5.00 5.07
C VAL A 194 -9.87 4.08 6.08
N LEU A 195 -11.00 4.51 6.64
CA LEU A 195 -11.79 3.70 7.57
C LEU A 195 -12.43 2.48 6.90
N GLU A 196 -12.93 2.64 5.68
CA GLU A 196 -13.49 1.55 4.87
C GLU A 196 -12.38 0.57 4.47
N LEU A 197 -11.21 1.10 4.10
CA LEU A 197 -10.04 0.31 3.77
C LEU A 197 -9.55 -0.50 4.98
N GLU A 198 -9.53 0.08 6.18
CA GLU A 198 -9.19 -0.65 7.41
C GLU A 198 -10.15 -1.82 7.64
N LYS A 199 -11.47 -1.61 7.49
CA LYS A 199 -12.47 -2.69 7.65
C LYS A 199 -12.24 -3.82 6.64
N MET A 200 -11.86 -3.48 5.40
CA MET A 200 -11.54 -4.48 4.38
C MET A 200 -10.28 -5.27 4.75
N ILE A 201 -9.20 -4.59 5.11
CA ILE A 201 -7.91 -5.22 5.47
C ILE A 201 -8.02 -6.07 6.72
N GLN A 202 -8.81 -5.66 7.71
CA GLN A 202 -9.05 -6.49 8.90
C GLN A 202 -9.80 -7.79 8.57
N ASN A 203 -10.52 -7.81 7.44
CA ASN A 203 -11.14 -9.00 6.89
C ASN A 203 -10.18 -9.74 5.94
N ILE A 204 -9.31 -10.56 6.52
CA ILE A 204 -8.28 -11.29 5.79
C ILE A 204 -8.82 -12.08 4.59
N GLY A 205 -9.92 -12.81 4.79
CA GLY A 205 -10.51 -13.64 3.73
C GLY A 205 -10.99 -12.79 2.55
N LEU A 206 -11.68 -11.69 2.82
CA LEU A 206 -12.16 -10.76 1.80
C LEU A 206 -11.01 -10.03 1.10
N PHE A 207 -10.08 -9.48 1.87
CA PHE A 207 -8.98 -8.70 1.29
C PHE A 207 -8.04 -9.56 0.46
N THR A 208 -7.76 -10.80 0.88
CA THR A 208 -7.00 -11.76 0.06
C THR A 208 -7.71 -12.06 -1.26
N LYS A 209 -9.06 -12.15 -1.28
CA LYS A 209 -9.81 -12.27 -2.55
C LYS A 209 -9.65 -11.03 -3.43
N ILE A 210 -9.65 -9.82 -2.84
CA ILE A 210 -9.36 -8.58 -3.57
C ILE A 210 -7.96 -8.64 -4.19
N LEU A 211 -6.93 -8.98 -3.41
CA LEU A 211 -5.54 -9.05 -3.89
C LEU A 211 -5.35 -10.08 -5.00
N LYS A 212 -5.97 -11.26 -4.89
CA LYS A 212 -5.96 -12.28 -5.95
C LYS A 212 -6.70 -11.83 -7.21
N THR A 213 -7.78 -11.06 -7.04
CA THR A 213 -8.51 -10.47 -8.17
C THR A 213 -7.67 -9.40 -8.85
N THR A 214 -7.00 -8.53 -8.10
CA THR A 214 -6.00 -7.60 -8.64
C THR A 214 -4.93 -8.36 -9.43
N ASP A 215 -4.42 -9.48 -8.92
CA ASP A 215 -3.39 -10.25 -9.63
C ASP A 215 -3.86 -10.72 -11.00
N ARG A 216 -5.09 -11.24 -11.10
CA ARG A 216 -5.67 -11.65 -12.38
C ARG A 216 -5.80 -10.46 -13.33
N VAL A 217 -6.30 -9.31 -12.85
CA VAL A 217 -6.42 -8.08 -13.64
C VAL A 217 -5.06 -7.63 -14.18
N VAL A 218 -4.06 -7.54 -13.31
CA VAL A 218 -2.71 -7.08 -13.68
C VAL A 218 -2.03 -8.09 -14.59
N THR A 219 -2.18 -9.39 -14.35
CA THR A 219 -1.65 -10.43 -15.24
C THR A 219 -2.24 -10.32 -16.65
N LYS A 220 -3.57 -10.25 -16.76
CA LYS A 220 -4.27 -10.06 -18.04
C LYS A 220 -3.92 -8.74 -18.72
N PHE A 221 -3.57 -7.70 -17.96
CA PHE A 221 -3.07 -6.43 -18.50
C PHE A 221 -1.67 -6.62 -19.09
N LEU A 222 -0.74 -7.24 -18.35
CA LEU A 222 0.64 -7.46 -18.80
C LEU A 222 0.75 -8.42 -20.00
N GLU A 223 -0.28 -9.25 -20.22
CA GLU A 223 -0.40 -10.19 -21.35
C GLU A 223 -1.25 -9.63 -22.50
N ASP A 224 -1.74 -8.39 -22.40
CA ASP A 224 -2.52 -7.76 -23.46
C ASP A 224 -1.62 -7.33 -24.62
N SER A 225 -2.00 -7.65 -25.86
CA SER A 225 -1.21 -7.32 -27.05
C SER A 225 -0.97 -5.81 -27.20
N LYS A 226 -1.92 -4.95 -26.80
CA LYS A 226 -1.74 -3.49 -26.82
C LYS A 226 -0.70 -3.02 -25.82
N VAL A 227 -0.55 -3.75 -24.72
CA VAL A 227 0.47 -3.47 -23.70
C VAL A 227 1.82 -3.93 -24.19
N GLU A 228 1.89 -5.09 -24.84
CA GLU A 228 3.12 -5.58 -25.48
C GLU A 228 3.63 -4.60 -26.55
N GLU A 229 2.76 -4.15 -27.47
CA GLU A 229 3.08 -3.12 -28.47
C GLU A 229 3.64 -1.84 -27.81
N LYS A 230 3.04 -1.37 -26.72
CA LYS A 230 3.51 -0.17 -26.01
C LYS A 230 4.83 -0.38 -25.29
N ILE A 231 5.13 -1.60 -24.84
CA ILE A 231 6.44 -1.91 -24.26
C ILE A 231 7.52 -1.88 -25.34
N ASP A 232 7.21 -2.42 -26.53
CA ASP A 232 8.12 -2.39 -27.68
C ASP A 232 8.37 -0.95 -28.15
N GLU A 233 7.32 -0.13 -28.28
CA GLU A 233 7.44 1.30 -28.59
C GLU A 233 8.29 2.07 -27.56
N ALA A 234 8.26 1.66 -26.29
CA ALA A 234 9.02 2.31 -25.22
C ALA A 234 10.50 1.89 -25.18
N ASN A 235 10.94 0.95 -26.04
CA ASN A 235 12.25 0.29 -26.08
C ASN A 235 12.61 -0.57 -24.86
N THR A 236 12.13 -0.21 -23.65
CA THR A 236 12.39 -0.98 -22.43
C THR A 236 11.16 -1.02 -21.54
N ALA A 237 11.02 -2.11 -20.77
CA ALA A 237 9.98 -2.20 -19.74
C ALA A 237 10.08 -1.02 -18.76
N HIS A 238 11.29 -0.60 -18.37
CA HIS A 238 11.44 0.54 -17.46
C HIS A 238 10.80 1.81 -18.04
N ASN A 239 11.07 2.14 -19.30
CA ASN A 239 10.51 3.32 -19.96
C ASN A 239 8.98 3.25 -20.09
N PHE A 240 8.45 2.06 -20.38
CA PHE A 240 7.01 1.83 -20.39
C PHE A 240 6.41 2.09 -19.01
N PHE A 241 6.95 1.48 -17.95
CA PHE A 241 6.47 1.66 -16.59
C PHE A 241 6.62 3.10 -16.09
N SER A 242 7.68 3.82 -16.43
CA SER A 242 7.90 5.20 -15.96
C SER A 242 7.09 6.25 -16.71
N ASN A 243 6.77 6.03 -18.00
CA ASN A 243 6.17 7.07 -18.83
C ASN A 243 4.77 6.74 -19.35
N GLN A 244 4.44 5.46 -19.55
CA GLN A 244 3.27 5.06 -20.36
C GLN A 244 2.25 4.18 -19.64
N VAL A 245 2.66 3.34 -18.68
CA VAL A 245 1.83 2.29 -18.06
C VAL A 245 0.54 2.78 -17.42
N TYR A 246 0.49 4.06 -17.06
CA TYR A 246 -0.66 4.69 -16.43
C TYR A 246 -1.21 5.88 -17.23
N GLY A 247 -0.87 5.95 -18.52
CA GLY A 247 -1.47 6.88 -19.48
C GLY A 247 -2.90 6.48 -19.83
N LYS A 248 -3.63 7.38 -20.50
CA LYS A 248 -5.06 7.23 -20.83
C LYS A 248 -5.38 5.88 -21.51
N SER A 249 -4.64 5.51 -22.55
CA SER A 249 -4.87 4.25 -23.28
C SER A 249 -4.62 3.02 -22.40
N MET A 250 -3.60 3.05 -21.53
CA MET A 250 -3.31 1.94 -20.62
C MET A 250 -4.34 1.85 -19.49
N LEU A 251 -4.87 2.98 -19.02
CA LEU A 251 -6.00 3.01 -18.10
C LEU A 251 -7.26 2.39 -18.71
N GLU A 252 -7.53 2.63 -19.99
CA GLU A 252 -8.65 1.99 -20.70
C GLU A 252 -8.48 0.46 -20.77
N VAL A 253 -7.25 -0.03 -20.99
CA VAL A 253 -6.95 -1.46 -20.94
C VAL A 253 -7.13 -2.00 -19.52
N ILE A 254 -6.59 -1.33 -18.49
CA ILE A 254 -6.77 -1.71 -17.08
C ILE A 254 -8.24 -1.81 -16.72
N ASP A 255 -9.04 -0.78 -17.03
CA ASP A 255 -10.47 -0.76 -16.73
C ASP A 255 -11.21 -1.85 -17.51
N SER A 256 -10.77 -2.18 -18.73
CA SER A 256 -11.27 -3.35 -19.47
C SER A 256 -10.98 -4.66 -18.75
N LYS A 257 -9.77 -4.86 -18.23
CA LYS A 257 -9.41 -6.06 -17.46
C LYS A 257 -10.16 -6.14 -16.12
N ILE A 258 -10.43 -5.00 -15.47
CA ILE A 258 -11.29 -4.94 -14.29
C ILE A 258 -12.71 -5.41 -14.63
N ARG A 259 -13.29 -4.93 -15.74
CA ARG A 259 -14.63 -5.36 -16.19
C ARG A 259 -14.72 -6.85 -16.49
N GLN A 260 -13.64 -7.47 -16.94
CA GLN A 260 -13.60 -8.93 -17.14
C GLN A 260 -13.66 -9.72 -15.83
N GLU A 261 -13.38 -9.08 -14.69
CA GLU A 261 -13.48 -9.67 -13.35
C GLU A 261 -14.71 -9.16 -12.59
N GLN A 262 -15.68 -8.54 -13.28
CA GLN A 262 -16.81 -7.85 -12.64
C GLN A 262 -17.66 -8.78 -11.76
N GLU A 263 -17.89 -10.02 -12.18
CA GLU A 263 -18.67 -11.00 -11.40
C GLU A 263 -18.04 -11.27 -10.02
N GLU A 264 -16.72 -11.47 -9.98
CA GLU A 264 -16.00 -11.66 -8.72
C GLU A 264 -15.99 -10.37 -7.89
N ILE A 265 -15.82 -9.21 -8.53
CA ILE A 265 -15.85 -7.90 -7.85
C ILE A 265 -17.22 -7.63 -7.23
N ASP A 266 -18.31 -7.92 -7.93
CA ASP A 266 -19.68 -7.77 -7.42
C ASP A 266 -19.95 -8.73 -6.27
N TYR A 267 -19.43 -9.96 -6.35
CA TYR A 267 -19.47 -10.90 -5.25
C TYR A 267 -18.72 -10.36 -4.02
N ILE A 268 -17.49 -9.87 -4.18
CA ILE A 268 -16.69 -9.26 -3.10
C ILE A 268 -17.44 -8.06 -2.50
N LYS A 269 -18.01 -7.19 -3.33
CA LYS A 269 -18.80 -6.03 -2.90
C LYS A 269 -19.99 -6.44 -2.04
N LYS A 270 -20.74 -7.46 -2.45
CA LYS A 270 -21.84 -8.01 -1.68
C LYS A 270 -21.37 -8.56 -0.32
N GLN A 271 -20.26 -9.28 -0.29
CA GLN A 271 -19.69 -9.79 0.97
C GLN A 271 -19.27 -8.66 1.92
N PHE A 272 -18.65 -7.60 1.39
CA PHE A 272 -18.25 -6.44 2.18
C PHE A 272 -19.46 -5.71 2.80
N LEU A 273 -20.53 -5.50 2.02
CA LEU A 273 -21.76 -4.87 2.50
C LEU A 273 -22.40 -5.67 3.64
N VAL A 274 -22.49 -6.99 3.50
CA VAL A 274 -23.03 -7.86 4.56
C VAL A 274 -22.15 -7.86 5.80
N TYR A 275 -20.83 -7.89 5.64
CA TYR A 275 -19.91 -7.78 6.76
C TYR A 275 -20.11 -6.49 7.56
N ASN A 276 -20.19 -5.34 6.87
CA ASN A 276 -20.42 -4.05 7.50
C ASN A 276 -21.77 -3.97 8.21
N GLN A 277 -22.85 -4.45 7.57
CA GLN A 277 -24.17 -4.51 8.20
C GLN A 277 -24.18 -5.40 9.45
N THR A 278 -23.43 -6.51 9.43
CA THR A 278 -23.33 -7.42 10.57
C THR A 278 -22.60 -6.80 11.75
N ILE A 279 -21.51 -6.06 11.50
CA ILE A 279 -20.81 -5.29 12.54
C ILE A 279 -21.74 -4.27 13.17
N LEU A 280 -22.46 -3.50 12.35
CA LEU A 280 -23.38 -2.46 12.82
C LEU A 280 -24.52 -3.03 13.67
N LYS A 281 -25.07 -4.19 13.31
CA LYS A 281 -26.21 -4.80 14.02
C LYS A 281 -25.81 -5.58 15.27
N ASN A 282 -24.67 -6.27 15.26
CA ASN A 282 -24.35 -7.32 16.25
C ASN A 282 -22.96 -7.20 16.90
N GLY A 283 -22.19 -6.15 16.60
CA GLY A 283 -20.82 -5.99 17.08
C GLY A 283 -19.79 -6.90 16.36
N ARG A 284 -18.51 -6.81 16.75
CA ARG A 284 -17.38 -7.45 16.00
C ARG A 284 -17.29 -8.98 16.13
N ARG A 285 -17.82 -9.60 17.19
CA ARG A 285 -17.66 -11.06 17.47
C ARG A 285 -18.41 -11.97 16.47
N PRO A 286 -19.68 -11.71 16.10
CA PRO A 286 -20.41 -12.54 15.13
C PRO A 286 -19.84 -12.45 13.70
N ALA A 287 -19.33 -11.28 13.30
CA ALA A 287 -18.77 -11.04 11.97
C ALA A 287 -17.48 -11.86 11.71
N LYS A 288 -16.66 -12.14 12.74
CA LYS A 288 -15.45 -12.98 12.62
C LYS A 288 -15.76 -14.47 12.33
N LYS A 289 -16.86 -15.02 12.86
CA LYS A 289 -17.28 -16.42 12.60
C LYS A 289 -17.76 -16.63 11.15
N LEU A 290 -18.40 -15.61 10.58
CA LEU A 290 -18.87 -15.58 9.19
C LEU A 290 -17.73 -15.73 8.18
N LEU A 291 -16.57 -15.13 8.46
CA LEU A 291 -15.42 -15.07 7.55
C LEU A 291 -14.48 -16.28 7.65
N ALA A 292 -14.56 -17.04 8.75
CA ALA A 292 -13.76 -18.24 8.97
C ALA A 292 -14.33 -19.49 8.26
N GLY A 293 -15.37 -19.34 7.44
CA GLY A 293 -16.03 -20.46 6.74
C GLY A 293 -16.95 -21.32 7.60
N GLY A 294 -17.29 -20.87 8.83
CA GLY A 294 -18.10 -21.64 9.78
C GLY A 294 -19.63 -21.52 9.63
N LEU A 295 -20.13 -20.64 8.74
CA LEU A 295 -21.56 -20.57 8.36
C LEU A 295 -21.68 -20.35 6.85
N GLN A 296 -22.55 -21.12 6.19
CA GLN A 296 -22.90 -20.91 4.78
C GLN A 296 -24.06 -19.91 4.65
N TRP A 297 -24.19 -19.26 3.49
CA TRP A 297 -25.20 -18.22 3.20
C TRP A 297 -26.65 -18.57 3.63
N PRO A 298 -27.15 -19.82 3.45
CA PRO A 298 -28.50 -20.20 3.90
C PRO A 298 -28.68 -20.12 5.42
N ASP A 299 -27.63 -20.38 6.20
CA ASP A 299 -27.67 -20.49 7.66
C ASP A 299 -27.77 -19.11 8.36
N ILE A 300 -27.55 -18.04 7.61
CA ILE A 300 -27.40 -16.66 8.12
C ILE A 300 -28.68 -15.85 7.93
N LEU A 301 -29.51 -16.22 6.94
CA LEU A 301 -30.81 -15.59 6.70
C LEU A 301 -31.68 -15.57 7.97
N PRO A 302 -31.81 -16.66 8.74
CA PRO A 302 -32.63 -16.65 9.96
C PRO A 302 -32.08 -15.70 11.05
N LEU A 303 -30.77 -15.49 11.12
CA LEU A 303 -30.13 -14.60 12.11
C LEU A 303 -30.26 -13.12 11.76
N ILE A 304 -30.31 -12.78 10.46
CA ILE A 304 -30.53 -11.41 9.97
C ILE A 304 -32.00 -10.99 10.16
N TYR A 305 -32.94 -11.94 9.99
CA TYR A 305 -34.38 -11.66 10.03
C TYR A 305 -35.05 -11.92 11.40
N LYS A 306 -34.41 -12.64 12.34
CA LYS A 306 -35.00 -12.93 13.68
C LYS A 306 -35.13 -11.74 14.64
N LYS A 307 -34.60 -10.56 14.31
CA LYS A 307 -34.71 -9.36 15.19
C LYS A 307 -35.65 -8.26 14.69
N THR A 308 -36.39 -8.52 13.62
CA THR A 308 -37.45 -7.63 13.11
C THR A 308 -38.86 -8.01 13.60
N SER A 309 -38.95 -8.91 14.58
CA SER A 309 -40.20 -9.27 15.25
C SER A 309 -39.96 -9.26 16.75
N ILE A 310 -40.11 -8.08 17.35
CA ILE A 310 -40.72 -7.73 18.65
C ILE A 310 -40.66 -6.19 18.73
#